data_AF-A0A0F9EV62-F1
#
_entry.id   AF-A0A0F9EV62-F1
#
_cell.length_a   1.000
_cell.length_b   1.000
_cell.length_c   1.000
_cell.angle_alpha   90.00
_cell.angle_beta   90.00
_cell.angle_gamma   90.00
#
_symmetry.space_group_name_H-M   'P 1'
#
loop_
_entity.id
_entity.type
_entity.pdbx_description
1 polymer ?
#
loop_
_entity_poly.entity_id
_entity_poly.type
_entity_poly.pdbx_seq_one_letter_code
_entity_poly.pdbx_strand_id
1 'polypeptide(L)'
;MTRPRQTDNAMTDETNILLAHGGGGRLTSDLIEKTILSRFKNDTLGQLTDAACIDTGSSQILFTTDSYVVQPLEFPGGDIGKLAVCGTVNDLAVGGAKPLYLSCGVVVEEGVAIDTLREIAGSMALQEAVRRAQPIILEPVMAVEVVTPEGFLGEVIGDLSRRRGK
;
A
#
# COMPACT_ATOMS: atom_id res chain seq x y z
N MET A 1 27.48 -51.45 6.10
CA MET A 1 27.19 -50.17 6.80
C MET A 1 27.07 -49.08 5.74
N THR A 2 25.87 -48.89 5.21
CA THR A 2 25.54 -47.83 4.25
C THR A 2 24.65 -46.83 4.97
N ARG A 3 25.08 -45.56 5.06
CA ARG A 3 24.29 -44.49 5.66
C ARG A 3 22.96 -44.36 4.91
N PRO A 4 21.82 -44.21 5.59
CA PRO A 4 20.58 -43.87 4.91
C PRO A 4 20.71 -42.47 4.31
N ARG A 5 20.26 -42.33 3.07
CA ARG A 5 20.05 -41.03 2.40
C ARG A 5 19.04 -40.23 3.24
N GLN A 6 19.44 -39.05 3.70
CA GLN A 6 18.49 -38.01 4.10
C GLN A 6 17.73 -37.58 2.85
N THR A 7 16.54 -38.15 2.66
CA THR A 7 15.50 -37.56 1.83
C THR A 7 14.82 -36.46 2.63
N ASP A 8 14.75 -35.28 2.01
CA ASP A 8 13.64 -34.33 2.01
C ASP A 8 12.84 -34.13 3.30
N ASN A 9 12.81 -32.88 3.76
CA ASN A 9 11.64 -32.00 3.60
C ASN A 9 11.69 -30.89 4.65
N ALA A 10 12.45 -29.82 4.39
CA ALA A 10 12.30 -28.59 5.15
C ALA A 10 11.04 -27.87 4.61
N MET A 11 9.87 -28.37 4.98
CA MET A 11 8.64 -27.58 4.91
C MET A 11 8.85 -26.38 5.83
N THR A 12 9.12 -25.22 5.24
CA THR A 12 9.04 -23.95 5.95
C THR A 12 7.63 -23.81 6.51
N ASP A 13 7.54 -23.47 7.78
CA ASP A 13 6.28 -23.29 8.51
C ASP A 13 5.49 -22.11 7.91
N GLU A 14 4.65 -22.39 6.90
CA GLU A 14 3.79 -21.43 6.19
C GLU A 14 2.57 -20.99 7.03
N THR A 15 2.66 -21.00 8.37
CA THR A 15 1.57 -20.56 9.24
C THR A 15 1.54 -19.05 9.44
N ASN A 16 2.65 -18.33 9.23
CA ASN A 16 2.77 -16.91 9.57
C ASN A 16 3.38 -16.05 8.47
N ILE A 17 2.89 -14.81 8.35
CA ILE A 17 3.47 -13.79 7.46
C ILE A 17 4.75 -13.22 8.10
N LEU A 18 5.87 -13.39 7.40
CA LEU A 18 7.17 -12.80 7.71
C LEU A 18 7.38 -11.47 7.00
N LEU A 19 8.25 -10.61 7.54
CA LEU A 19 8.71 -9.36 6.88
C LEU A 19 9.27 -9.61 5.47
N ALA A 20 9.92 -10.76 5.26
CA ALA A 20 10.50 -11.13 3.97
C ALA A 20 9.46 -11.29 2.85
N HIS A 21 8.17 -11.45 3.18
CA HIS A 21 7.09 -11.46 2.19
C HIS A 21 6.74 -10.07 1.66
N GLY A 22 7.14 -8.98 2.32
CA GLY A 22 6.90 -7.60 1.88
C GLY A 22 8.00 -7.01 1.00
N GLY A 23 9.09 -7.74 0.75
CA GLY A 23 10.30 -7.20 0.11
C GLY A 23 10.31 -7.20 -1.42
N GLY A 24 9.23 -7.60 -2.09
CA GLY A 24 9.15 -7.66 -3.56
C GLY A 24 9.97 -8.79 -4.20
N GLY A 25 10.42 -9.77 -3.43
CA GLY A 25 11.25 -10.89 -3.89
C GLY A 25 10.47 -12.17 -4.16
N ARG A 26 11.18 -13.30 -4.30
CA ARG A 26 10.57 -14.62 -4.56
C ARG A 26 9.49 -15.00 -3.53
N LEU A 27 9.72 -14.68 -2.25
CA LEU A 27 8.77 -14.95 -1.17
C LEU A 27 7.47 -14.13 -1.32
N THR A 28 7.57 -12.88 -1.81
CA THR A 28 6.41 -12.04 -2.15
C THR A 28 5.62 -12.65 -3.31
N SER A 29 6.31 -13.03 -4.39
CA SER A 29 5.69 -13.67 -5.55
C SER A 29 4.98 -14.98 -5.18
N ASP A 30 5.66 -15.84 -4.40
CA ASP A 30 5.12 -17.10 -3.90
C ASP A 30 3.86 -16.87 -3.05
N LEU A 31 3.86 -15.87 -2.16
CA LEU A 31 2.70 -15.51 -1.33
C LEU A 31 1.52 -15.05 -2.20
N ILE A 32 1.77 -14.16 -3.18
CA ILE A 32 0.74 -13.64 -4.08
C ILE A 32 0.14 -14.77 -4.92
N GLU A 33 0.97 -15.57 -5.60
CA GLU A 33 0.49 -16.61 -6.50
C GLU A 33 -0.24 -17.74 -5.77
N LYS A 34 0.37 -18.28 -4.71
CA LYS A 34 -0.12 -19.50 -4.05
C LYS A 34 -1.27 -19.22 -3.10
N THR A 35 -1.26 -18.08 -2.41
CA THR A 35 -2.23 -17.79 -1.34
C THR A 35 -3.36 -16.89 -1.83
N ILE A 36 -3.02 -15.79 -2.53
CA ILE A 36 -4.00 -14.77 -2.92
C ILE A 36 -4.63 -15.15 -4.27
N LEU A 37 -3.84 -15.19 -5.35
CA LEU A 37 -4.37 -15.38 -6.71
C LEU A 37 -5.04 -16.72 -6.92
N SER A 38 -4.60 -17.78 -6.21
CA SER A 38 -5.26 -19.08 -6.25
C SER A 38 -6.74 -19.03 -5.83
N ARG A 39 -7.17 -17.99 -5.10
CA ARG A 39 -8.54 -17.76 -4.66
C ARG A 39 -9.33 -16.76 -5.52
N PHE A 40 -8.65 -15.87 -6.23
CA PHE A 40 -9.26 -14.76 -6.98
C PHE A 40 -9.17 -14.90 -8.52
N LYS A 41 -8.83 -16.08 -9.04
CA LYS A 41 -8.61 -16.32 -10.47
C LYS A 41 -9.76 -15.76 -11.34
N ASN A 42 -9.41 -14.79 -12.18
CA ASN A 42 -10.21 -14.28 -13.29
C ASN A 42 -9.28 -13.91 -14.45
N ASP A 43 -9.83 -13.70 -15.63
CA ASP A 43 -9.07 -13.47 -16.86
C ASP A 43 -8.22 -12.19 -16.82
N THR A 44 -8.60 -11.19 -16.01
CA THR A 44 -7.89 -9.91 -15.85
C THR A 44 -6.64 -10.04 -14.96
N LEU A 45 -6.73 -10.78 -13.85
CA LEU A 45 -5.63 -10.97 -12.91
C LEU A 45 -4.54 -11.95 -13.41
N GLY A 46 -4.84 -12.75 -14.43
CA GLY A 46 -3.92 -13.76 -14.95
C GLY A 46 -2.69 -13.21 -15.69
N GLN A 47 -2.67 -11.92 -16.02
CA GLN A 47 -1.58 -11.29 -16.79
C GLN A 47 -0.43 -10.76 -15.92
N LEU A 48 -0.62 -10.65 -14.59
CA LEU A 48 0.41 -10.21 -13.62
C LEU A 48 1.16 -8.93 -14.07
N THR A 49 0.46 -7.99 -14.70
CA THR A 49 0.99 -6.68 -15.10
C THR A 49 0.84 -5.66 -13.97
N ASP A 50 1.69 -4.63 -13.96
CA ASP A 50 1.70 -3.55 -12.94
C ASP A 50 0.40 -2.72 -12.86
N ALA A 51 -0.52 -2.93 -13.80
CA ALA A 51 -1.89 -2.41 -13.76
C ALA A 51 -2.86 -3.41 -14.38
N ALA A 52 -4.09 -3.46 -13.86
CA ALA A 52 -5.20 -4.18 -14.46
C ALA A 52 -5.78 -3.37 -15.62
N CYS A 53 -5.94 -4.00 -16.79
CA CYS A 53 -6.62 -3.41 -17.94
C CYS A 53 -8.10 -3.80 -17.93
N ILE A 54 -8.97 -2.81 -17.89
CA ILE A 54 -10.43 -2.97 -17.90
C ILE A 54 -10.96 -2.41 -19.21
N ASP A 55 -11.55 -3.28 -20.02
CA ASP A 55 -12.24 -2.89 -21.24
C ASP A 55 -13.69 -2.47 -20.94
N THR A 56 -14.04 -1.24 -21.29
CA THR A 56 -15.40 -0.69 -21.14
C THR A 56 -16.20 -0.74 -22.44
N GLY A 57 -15.64 -1.28 -23.51
CA GLY A 57 -16.21 -1.30 -24.86
C GLY A 57 -16.01 -0.01 -25.64
N SER A 58 -15.89 1.15 -24.96
CA SER A 58 -15.58 2.45 -25.57
C SER A 58 -14.15 2.93 -25.31
N SER A 59 -13.50 2.39 -24.29
CA SER A 59 -12.17 2.79 -23.84
C SER A 59 -11.52 1.72 -22.97
N GLN A 60 -10.20 1.74 -22.88
CA GLN A 60 -9.46 0.96 -21.90
C GLN A 60 -9.12 1.82 -20.69
N ILE A 61 -9.43 1.30 -19.51
CA ILE A 61 -9.06 1.90 -18.24
C ILE A 61 -7.95 1.04 -17.64
N LEU A 62 -6.82 1.65 -17.31
CA LEU A 62 -5.81 1.02 -16.48
C LEU A 62 -6.05 1.39 -15.02
N PHE A 63 -6.05 0.38 -14.17
CA PHE A 63 -6.26 0.53 -12.74
C PHE A 63 -5.11 -0.14 -11.99
N THR A 64 -4.50 0.61 -11.08
CA THR A 64 -3.44 0.09 -10.19
C THR A 64 -3.63 0.64 -8.78
N THR A 65 -3.07 -0.05 -7.80
CA THR A 65 -3.10 0.33 -6.40
C THR A 65 -1.82 -0.13 -5.72
N ASP A 66 -1.27 0.73 -4.88
CA ASP A 66 -0.08 0.45 -4.08
C ASP A 66 -0.31 0.85 -2.64
N SER A 67 0.44 0.24 -1.74
CA SER A 67 0.54 0.66 -0.36
C SER A 67 1.99 0.99 -0.05
N TYR A 68 2.21 2.16 0.55
CA TYR A 68 3.54 2.68 0.83
C TYR A 68 3.77 2.66 2.34
N VAL A 69 4.78 1.91 2.76
CA VAL A 69 5.22 1.82 4.15
C VAL A 69 6.72 2.06 4.20
N VAL A 70 7.12 3.32 4.38
CA VAL A 70 8.54 3.73 4.43
C VAL A 70 8.86 4.41 5.74
N GLN A 71 10.04 4.12 6.27
CA GLN A 71 10.61 4.79 7.43
C GLN A 71 12.05 5.22 7.10
N PRO A 72 12.44 6.47 7.40
CA PRO A 72 11.62 7.58 7.91
C PRO A 72 10.55 8.06 6.91
N LEU A 73 9.50 8.76 7.37
CA LEU A 73 8.45 9.31 6.50
C LEU A 73 9.00 10.38 5.53
N GLU A 74 10.06 11.06 5.93
CA GLU A 74 10.83 12.02 5.14
C GLU A 74 12.26 11.50 4.98
N PHE A 75 12.80 11.58 3.76
CA PHE A 75 14.11 11.03 3.43
C PHE A 75 14.82 11.90 2.38
N PRO A 76 16.15 11.75 2.20
CA PRO A 76 16.86 12.47 1.15
C PRO A 76 16.21 12.24 -0.23
N GLY A 77 15.67 13.31 -0.82
CA GLY A 77 15.02 13.27 -2.13
C GLY A 77 13.48 13.25 -2.12
N GLY A 78 12.84 13.16 -0.96
CA GLY A 78 11.38 13.23 -0.88
C GLY A 78 10.78 12.81 0.46
N ASP A 79 9.51 12.47 0.39
CA ASP A 79 8.72 11.96 1.51
C ASP A 79 7.79 10.85 1.00
N ILE A 80 7.15 10.16 1.94
CA ILE A 80 6.19 9.08 1.65
C ILE A 80 5.06 9.53 0.73
N GLY A 81 4.62 10.78 0.80
CA GLY A 81 3.56 11.33 -0.05
C GLY A 81 4.01 11.45 -1.50
N LYS A 82 5.20 12.02 -1.73
CA LYS A 82 5.83 12.05 -3.05
C LYS A 82 6.07 10.65 -3.61
N LEU A 83 6.54 9.72 -2.79
CA LEU A 83 6.74 8.34 -3.20
C LEU A 83 5.42 7.71 -3.63
N ALA A 84 4.36 7.90 -2.84
CA ALA A 84 3.05 7.33 -3.10
C ALA A 84 2.45 7.81 -4.42
N VAL A 85 2.51 9.11 -4.69
CA VAL A 85 2.04 9.67 -5.96
C VAL A 85 2.92 9.20 -7.12
N CYS A 86 4.25 9.25 -6.96
CA CYS A 86 5.16 8.89 -8.05
C CYS A 86 5.06 7.43 -8.45
N GLY A 87 5.04 6.49 -7.50
CA GLY A 87 5.00 5.06 -7.79
C GLY A 87 3.74 4.68 -8.57
N THR A 88 2.57 5.02 -8.04
CA THR A 88 1.29 4.69 -8.66
C THR A 88 1.11 5.37 -10.03
N VAL A 89 1.62 6.60 -10.20
CA VAL A 89 1.63 7.26 -11.53
C VAL A 89 2.58 6.56 -12.50
N ASN A 90 3.75 6.12 -12.02
CA ASN A 90 4.72 5.44 -12.87
C ASN A 90 4.17 4.11 -13.36
N ASP A 91 3.45 3.35 -12.53
CA ASP A 91 2.83 2.08 -12.93
C ASP A 91 1.81 2.28 -14.06
N LEU A 92 0.97 3.31 -13.95
CA LEU A 92 0.04 3.70 -15.03
C LEU A 92 0.79 4.13 -16.31
N ALA A 93 1.88 4.91 -16.16
CA ALA A 93 2.66 5.41 -17.27
C ALA A 93 3.43 4.31 -18.00
N VAL A 94 3.98 3.33 -17.28
CA VAL A 94 4.63 2.13 -17.83
C VAL A 94 3.62 1.29 -18.62
N GLY A 95 2.37 1.22 -18.13
CA GLY A 95 1.24 0.62 -18.86
C GLY A 95 0.73 1.44 -20.05
N GLY A 96 1.30 2.62 -20.33
CA GLY A 96 0.92 3.48 -21.45
C GLY A 96 -0.35 4.30 -21.22
N ALA A 97 -0.90 4.33 -20.00
CA ALA A 97 -2.07 5.13 -19.68
C ALA A 97 -1.70 6.59 -19.35
N LYS A 98 -2.64 7.49 -19.65
CA LYS A 98 -2.61 8.85 -19.11
C LYS A 98 -3.28 8.84 -17.72
N PRO A 99 -2.59 9.19 -16.63
CA PRO A 99 -3.20 9.23 -15.31
C PRO A 99 -4.31 10.29 -15.24
N LEU A 100 -5.54 9.89 -14.88
CA LEU A 100 -6.70 10.79 -14.82
C LEU A 100 -7.17 11.06 -13.39
N TYR A 101 -7.20 10.02 -12.55
CA TYR A 101 -7.65 10.09 -11.16
C TYR A 101 -6.69 9.32 -10.25
N LEU A 102 -6.60 9.74 -8.98
CA LEU A 102 -5.91 9.01 -7.92
C LEU A 102 -6.84 8.91 -6.72
N SER A 103 -6.91 7.73 -6.11
CA SER A 103 -7.47 7.54 -4.77
C SER A 103 -6.35 7.57 -3.74
N CYS A 104 -6.65 8.06 -2.53
CA CYS A 104 -5.69 8.08 -1.43
C CYS A 104 -6.35 7.57 -0.15
N GLY A 105 -5.86 6.45 0.37
CA GLY A 105 -6.14 5.96 1.71
C GLY A 105 -4.92 6.22 2.60
N VAL A 106 -5.15 6.72 3.81
CA VAL A 106 -4.08 7.01 4.77
C VAL A 106 -4.38 6.31 6.10
N VAL A 107 -3.43 5.50 6.54
CA VAL A 107 -3.43 4.86 7.87
C VAL A 107 -2.35 5.55 8.69
N VAL A 108 -2.73 6.19 9.79
CA VAL A 108 -1.82 6.99 10.61
C VAL A 108 -1.66 6.34 11.98
N GLU A 109 -0.43 6.18 12.44
CA GLU A 109 -0.17 5.71 13.80
C GLU A 109 -0.52 6.79 14.82
N GLU A 110 -1.12 6.39 15.94
CA GLU A 110 -1.35 7.29 17.06
C GLU A 110 -0.04 7.92 17.55
N GLY A 111 -0.05 9.23 17.81
CA GLY A 111 1.12 9.97 18.27
C GLY A 111 1.95 10.62 17.15
N VAL A 112 1.66 10.34 15.87
CA VAL A 112 2.24 11.08 14.74
C VAL A 112 1.85 12.57 14.84
N ALA A 113 2.84 13.45 14.66
CA ALA A 113 2.61 14.89 14.69
C ALA A 113 1.71 15.33 13.52
N ILE A 114 0.70 16.14 13.82
CA ILE A 114 -0.23 16.67 12.80
C ILE A 114 0.51 17.50 11.75
N ASP A 115 1.58 18.20 12.12
CA ASP A 115 2.36 18.99 11.17
C ASP A 115 3.09 18.11 10.15
N THR A 116 3.62 16.95 10.56
CA THR A 116 4.16 15.95 9.64
C THR A 116 3.09 15.46 8.65
N LEU A 117 1.87 15.18 9.13
CA LEU A 117 0.77 14.77 8.25
C LEU A 117 0.39 15.89 7.26
N ARG A 118 0.42 17.16 7.69
CA ARG A 118 0.16 18.32 6.82
C ARG A 118 1.23 18.49 5.76
N GLU A 119 2.50 18.32 6.12
CA GLU A 119 3.63 18.42 5.19
C GLU A 119 3.55 17.31 4.12
N ILE A 120 3.28 16.08 4.53
CA ILE A 120 3.08 14.94 3.62
C ILE A 120 1.87 15.20 2.70
N ALA A 121 0.73 15.60 3.25
CA ALA A 121 -0.46 15.91 2.46
C ALA A 121 -0.21 17.05 1.46
N GLY A 122 0.55 18.07 1.88
CA GLY A 122 1.01 19.16 1.02
C GLY A 122 1.93 18.67 -0.10
N SER A 123 2.85 17.76 0.20
CA SER A 123 3.73 17.14 -0.80
C SER A 123 2.94 16.33 -1.83
N MET A 124 1.98 15.51 -1.39
CA MET A 124 1.06 14.80 -2.28
C MET A 124 0.29 15.75 -3.18
N ALA A 125 -0.33 16.78 -2.59
CA ALA A 125 -1.14 17.76 -3.31
C ALA A 125 -0.30 18.56 -4.32
N LEU A 126 0.93 18.94 -3.98
CA LEU A 126 1.81 19.69 -4.87
C LEU A 126 2.33 18.83 -6.02
N GLN A 127 2.73 17.59 -5.74
CA GLN A 127 3.14 16.60 -6.75
C GLN A 127 2.01 16.37 -7.76
N GLU A 128 0.79 16.20 -7.25
CA GLU A 128 -0.39 15.93 -8.05
C GLU A 128 -0.87 17.16 -8.82
N ALA A 129 -0.94 18.33 -8.18
CA ALA A 129 -1.39 19.58 -8.78
C ALA A 129 -0.46 20.06 -9.91
N VAL A 130 0.86 19.90 -9.74
CA VAL A 130 1.85 20.28 -10.76
C VAL A 130 1.80 19.34 -11.96
N ARG A 131 1.48 18.05 -11.76
CA ARG A 131 1.31 17.10 -12.87
C ARG A 131 -0.05 17.22 -13.58
N ARG A 132 -1.09 17.76 -12.93
CA ARG A 132 -2.48 17.67 -13.41
C ARG A 132 -3.20 18.93 -13.89
N ALA A 133 -2.69 20.16 -13.83
CA ALA A 133 -3.37 21.40 -14.29
C ALA A 133 -4.38 21.21 -15.48
N GLN A 134 -5.60 20.68 -15.34
CA GLN A 134 -6.68 20.95 -14.40
C GLN A 134 -7.16 19.74 -13.51
N PRO A 135 -6.82 19.64 -12.20
CA PRO A 135 -7.48 18.70 -11.30
C PRO A 135 -8.54 19.37 -10.40
N ILE A 136 -9.68 18.70 -10.29
CA ILE A 136 -10.69 18.86 -9.24
C ILE A 136 -10.41 17.78 -8.18
N ILE A 137 -10.27 18.18 -6.91
CA ILE A 137 -10.26 17.27 -5.76
C ILE A 137 -11.70 16.77 -5.60
N LEU A 138 -11.98 15.52 -5.98
CA LEU A 138 -13.34 14.99 -5.92
C LEU A 138 -13.76 14.60 -4.49
N GLU A 139 -12.82 14.32 -3.58
CA GLU A 139 -13.14 14.10 -2.16
C GLU A 139 -12.00 14.57 -1.24
N PRO A 140 -12.24 15.51 -0.32
CA PRO A 140 -11.36 15.72 0.82
C PRO A 140 -11.79 14.76 1.95
N VAL A 141 -10.96 13.74 2.17
CA VAL A 141 -10.85 12.96 3.43
C VAL A 141 -12.16 12.29 3.88
N MET A 142 -12.43 11.10 3.35
CA MET A 142 -13.38 10.16 3.92
C MET A 142 -12.60 9.14 4.77
N ALA A 143 -12.68 9.32 6.09
CA ALA A 143 -12.07 8.50 7.15
C ALA A 143 -10.53 8.44 7.17
N VAL A 144 -9.92 9.16 8.12
CA VAL A 144 -8.55 8.86 8.58
C VAL A 144 -8.64 7.73 9.59
N GLU A 145 -8.04 6.59 9.28
CA GLU A 145 -7.93 5.48 10.22
C GLU A 145 -6.68 5.69 11.08
N VAL A 146 -6.89 5.84 12.39
CA VAL A 146 -5.81 5.92 13.36
C VAL A 146 -5.64 4.56 13.99
N VAL A 147 -4.44 3.98 13.84
CA VAL A 147 -4.09 2.68 14.42
C VAL A 147 -3.18 2.88 15.62
N THR A 148 -3.52 2.24 16.75
CA THR A 148 -2.68 2.20 17.94
C THR A 148 -1.87 0.90 17.93
N PRO A 149 -0.54 0.93 18.14
CA PRO A 149 0.26 -0.28 18.30
C PRO A 149 -0.23 -1.12 19.49
N GLU A 150 -0.14 -2.45 19.38
CA GLU A 150 -0.67 -3.39 20.40
C GLU A 150 -0.14 -3.15 21.82
N GLY A 151 1.05 -2.55 21.96
CA GLY A 151 1.66 -2.21 23.26
C GLY A 151 1.04 -1.04 24.03
N PHE A 152 0.18 -0.23 23.39
CA PHE A 152 -0.33 1.03 23.95
C PHE A 152 -1.86 1.06 24.18
N LEU A 153 -2.57 -0.03 23.87
CA LEU A 153 -4.03 -0.12 23.96
C LEU A 153 -4.60 0.26 25.35
N GLY A 154 -3.88 -0.09 26.42
CA GLY A 154 -4.31 0.18 27.81
C GLY A 154 -4.29 1.66 28.19
N GLU A 155 -3.33 2.44 27.69
CA GLU A 155 -3.21 3.88 27.95
C GLU A 155 -4.29 4.67 27.20
N VAL A 156 -4.59 4.24 25.96
CA VAL A 156 -5.60 4.84 25.07
C VAL A 156 -7.02 4.65 25.58
N ILE A 157 -7.35 3.44 26.05
CA ILE A 157 -8.64 3.19 26.72
C ILE A 157 -8.78 4.07 27.97
N GLY A 158 -7.67 4.27 28.70
CA GLY A 158 -7.60 5.17 29.85
C GLY A 158 -7.92 6.63 29.49
N ASP A 159 -7.32 7.17 28.42
CA ASP A 159 -7.53 8.56 28.02
C ASP A 159 -8.91 8.80 27.38
N LEU A 160 -9.41 7.86 26.57
CA LEU A 160 -10.76 7.91 26.00
C LEU A 160 -11.86 7.88 27.07
N SER A 161 -11.68 7.05 28.10
CA SER A 161 -12.61 6.99 29.24
C SER A 161 -12.61 8.28 30.05
N ARG A 162 -11.48 8.98 30.12
CA ARG A 162 -11.32 10.27 30.82
C ARG A 162 -11.98 11.43 30.06
N ARG A 163 -11.98 11.38 28.73
CA ARG A 163 -12.60 12.39 27.87
C ARG A 163 -14.12 12.23 27.74
N ARG A 164 -14.66 11.01 27.87
CA ARG A 164 -16.11 10.74 27.92
C ARG A 164 -16.78 11.06 29.26
N GLY A 165 -15.99 11.35 30.30
CA GLY A 165 -16.47 11.76 31.62
C GLY A 165 -16.64 13.27 31.82
N LYS A 166 -16.55 14.09 30.76
CA LYS A 166 -16.86 15.52 30.76
C LYS A 166 -17.99 15.83 29.79
#